data_AF-A0A060CNV2-F1
#
_entry.id   AF-A0A060CNV2-F1
#
_cell.length_a   1.000
_cell.length_b   1.000
_cell.length_c   1.000
_cell.angle_alpha   90.00
_cell.angle_beta   90.00
_cell.angle_gamma   90.00
#
_symmetry.space_group_name_H-M   'P 1'
#
loop_
_entity.id
_entity.type
_entity.pdbx_description
1 polymer ?
#
loop_
_entity_poly.entity_id
_entity_poly.type
_entity_poly.pdbx_seq_one_letter_code
_entity_poly.pdbx_strand_id
1 'polypeptide(L)'
;QKSVLKYSPRCTGCFFEDINYAADGGLYAELVKNRSFEFPQHLMGWNTFGNVKVMDDGPFERNPHYVRLGNPGHPHKHTGIENEGFFGIGVKEGAEYRFSVWARGENQKLTVELI
;
A
#
# COMPACT_ATOMS: atom_id res chain seq x y z
N GLN A 1 3.08 60.67 2.55
CA GLN A 1 2.94 59.51 3.46
C GLN A 1 2.57 58.30 2.62
N LYS A 2 3.40 57.25 2.57
CA LYS A 2 3.03 55.96 1.96
C LYS A 2 2.56 55.03 3.07
N SER A 3 1.36 54.47 2.94
CA SER A 3 0.85 53.45 3.86
C SER A 3 1.59 52.13 3.65
N VAL A 4 2.10 51.54 4.73
CA VAL A 4 2.69 50.19 4.70
C VAL A 4 1.59 49.21 5.11
N LEU A 5 1.11 48.41 4.16
CA LEU A 5 0.16 47.34 4.43
C LEU A 5 0.86 46.23 5.22
N LYS A 6 0.34 45.87 6.40
CA LYS A 6 0.83 44.74 7.19
C LYS A 6 0.32 43.44 6.58
N TYR A 7 1.24 42.59 6.11
CA TYR A 7 0.94 41.24 5.64
C TYR A 7 0.63 40.32 6.83
N SER A 8 -0.48 39.59 6.78
CA SER A 8 -0.85 38.61 7.82
C SER A 8 -0.10 37.30 7.56
N PRO A 9 0.57 36.68 8.56
CA PRO A 9 1.24 35.38 8.41
C PRO A 9 0.31 34.24 7.97
N ARG A 10 -1.01 34.41 8.13
CA ARG A 10 -2.04 33.46 7.69
C ARG A 10 -2.36 33.53 6.19
N CYS A 11 -1.76 34.49 5.47
CA CYS A 11 -1.92 34.60 4.02
C CYS A 11 -1.03 33.60 3.25
N THR A 12 -0.19 32.85 3.95
CA THR A 12 0.59 31.73 3.39
C THR A 12 0.15 30.44 4.09
N GLY A 13 -0.45 29.53 3.35
CA GLY A 13 -0.83 28.20 3.82
C GLY A 13 -0.69 27.20 2.68
N CYS A 14 -0.37 25.95 3.01
CA CYS A 14 -0.44 24.85 2.05
C CYS A 14 -1.85 24.27 2.09
N PHE A 15 -2.54 24.32 0.96
CA PHE A 15 -3.73 23.52 0.72
C PHE A 15 -3.26 22.11 0.33
N PHE A 16 -3.77 21.10 1.01
CA PHE A 16 -3.46 19.70 0.70
C PHE A 16 -4.76 18.97 0.43
N GLU A 17 -4.89 18.47 -0.80
CA GLU A 17 -5.92 17.57 -1.25
C GLU A 17 -5.20 16.38 -1.88
N ASP A 18 -5.74 15.18 -1.72
CA ASP A 18 -5.15 13.96 -2.28
C ASP A 18 -5.38 13.89 -3.80
N ILE A 19 -4.67 14.77 -4.52
CA ILE A 19 -4.60 14.79 -5.97
C ILE A 19 -3.18 14.31 -6.35
N ASN A 20 -3.11 13.28 -7.20
CA ASN A 20 -1.88 12.68 -7.74
C ASN A 20 -0.98 11.91 -6.75
N TYR A 21 -1.51 11.09 -5.84
CA TYR A 21 -0.69 10.29 -4.89
C TYR A 21 0.11 11.15 -3.90
N ALA A 22 -0.31 12.41 -3.69
CA ALA A 22 0.38 13.34 -2.80
C ALA A 22 0.29 12.92 -1.33
N ALA A 23 -0.77 12.17 -0.96
CA ALA A 23 -0.89 11.55 0.35
C ALA A 23 -0.17 10.19 0.34
N ASP A 24 -0.77 9.18 -0.29
CA ASP A 24 -0.22 7.83 -0.37
C ASP A 24 0.88 7.75 -1.45
N GLY A 25 2.14 7.66 -1.04
CA GLY A 25 3.31 7.71 -1.93
C GLY A 25 4.06 9.06 -1.94
N GLY A 26 3.52 10.08 -1.26
CA GLY A 26 4.12 11.40 -1.09
C GLY A 26 4.40 11.73 0.38
N LEU A 27 3.45 12.34 1.08
CA LEU A 27 3.57 12.72 2.49
C LEU A 27 3.39 11.54 3.45
N TYR A 28 2.60 10.54 3.08
CA TYR A 28 2.42 9.29 3.80
C TYR A 28 3.50 8.31 3.37
N ALA A 29 4.35 7.91 4.32
CA ALA A 29 5.50 7.02 4.09
C ALA A 29 5.12 5.56 3.79
N GLU A 30 3.90 5.30 3.32
CA GLU A 30 3.48 3.98 2.88
C GLU A 30 4.05 3.72 1.49
N LEU A 31 4.78 2.61 1.39
CA LEU A 31 5.41 2.17 0.15
C LEU A 31 4.53 1.15 -0.59
N VAL A 32 3.55 0.56 0.09
CA VAL A 32 2.63 -0.44 -0.46
C VAL A 32 1.34 0.23 -0.93
N LYS A 33 1.14 0.27 -2.24
CA LYS A 33 -0.09 0.79 -2.84
C LYS A 33 -1.27 -0.15 -2.58
N ASN A 34 -2.44 0.41 -2.28
CA ASN A 34 -3.67 -0.36 -2.07
C ASN A 34 -3.48 -1.53 -1.09
N ARG A 35 -2.84 -1.26 0.06
CA ARG A 35 -2.44 -2.27 1.06
C ARG A 35 -3.60 -3.06 1.68
N SER A 36 -4.83 -2.56 1.56
CA SER A 36 -6.04 -3.15 2.14
C SER A 36 -6.99 -3.74 1.09
N PHE A 37 -6.64 -3.71 -0.20
CA PHE A 37 -7.49 -4.22 -1.28
C PHE A 37 -8.85 -3.52 -1.41
N GLU A 38 -8.99 -2.29 -0.93
CA GLU A 38 -10.28 -1.56 -0.89
C GLU A 38 -10.51 -0.65 -2.12
N PHE A 39 -9.59 -0.64 -3.09
CA PHE A 39 -9.81 0.10 -4.33
C PHE A 39 -10.92 -0.56 -5.16
N PRO A 40 -11.65 0.19 -6.02
CA PRO A 40 -12.68 -0.37 -6.90
C PRO A 40 -12.19 -1.56 -7.73
N GLN A 41 -10.91 -1.54 -8.10
CA GLN A 41 -10.19 -2.72 -8.55
C GLN A 41 -9.30 -3.22 -7.42
N HIS A 42 -9.76 -4.25 -6.70
CA HIS A 42 -9.14 -4.74 -5.46
C HIS A 42 -7.65 -5.09 -5.58
N LEU A 43 -7.20 -5.57 -6.75
CA LEU A 43 -5.81 -5.92 -7.01
C LEU A 43 -5.02 -4.82 -7.75
N MET A 44 -5.57 -3.60 -7.86
CA MET A 44 -4.80 -2.49 -8.43
C MET A 44 -3.54 -2.25 -7.58
N GLY A 45 -2.39 -2.14 -8.24
CA GLY A 45 -1.09 -2.04 -7.56
C GLY A 45 -0.46 -3.38 -7.16
N TRP A 46 -1.17 -4.49 -7.40
CA TRP A 46 -0.71 -5.84 -7.07
C TRP A 46 -0.59 -6.71 -8.32
N ASN A 47 0.60 -7.22 -8.59
CA ASN A 47 0.81 -8.34 -9.50
C ASN A 47 0.54 -9.64 -8.75
N THR A 48 -0.15 -10.59 -9.37
CA THR A 48 -0.52 -11.85 -8.72
C THR A 48 -0.04 -13.04 -9.54
N PHE A 49 0.36 -14.11 -8.87
CA PHE A 49 0.77 -15.36 -9.51
C PHE A 49 0.30 -16.57 -8.69
N GLY A 50 0.09 -17.69 -9.38
CA GLY A 50 -0.49 -18.90 -8.78
C GLY A 50 -2.00 -18.75 -8.55
N ASN A 51 -2.46 -19.11 -7.35
CA ASN A 51 -3.89 -19.16 -7.02
C ASN A 51 -4.26 -18.11 -5.97
N VAL A 52 -4.55 -16.89 -6.43
CA VAL A 52 -4.94 -15.76 -5.57
C VAL A 52 -6.43 -15.48 -5.71
N LYS A 53 -7.12 -15.31 -4.59
CA LYS A 53 -8.55 -14.92 -4.55
C LYS A 53 -8.74 -13.74 -3.62
N VAL A 54 -9.50 -12.75 -4.07
CA VAL A 54 -10.01 -11.69 -3.18
C VAL A 54 -11.24 -12.23 -2.46
N MET A 55 -11.29 -11.99 -1.17
CA MET A 55 -12.36 -12.37 -0.26
C MET A 55 -12.93 -11.10 0.37
N ASP A 56 -14.21 -11.11 0.75
CA ASP A 56 -14.96 -9.99 1.34
C ASP A 56 -15.54 -10.33 2.73
N ASP A 57 -15.24 -11.51 3.25
CA ASP A 57 -15.69 -12.03 4.56
C ASP A 57 -14.64 -11.80 5.67
N GLY A 58 -13.83 -10.74 5.54
CA GLY A 58 -12.72 -10.46 6.42
C GLY A 58 -13.14 -10.07 7.84
N PRO A 59 -12.23 -10.20 8.83
CA PRO A 59 -12.54 -9.93 10.24
C PRO A 59 -12.61 -8.44 10.60
N PHE A 60 -12.39 -7.53 9.65
CA PHE A 60 -12.33 -6.10 9.90
C PHE A 60 -13.51 -5.37 9.25
N GLU A 61 -14.30 -4.67 10.06
CA GLU A 61 -15.52 -3.98 9.59
C GLU A 61 -15.24 -2.87 8.55
N ARG A 62 -14.09 -2.18 8.66
CA ARG A 62 -13.73 -1.06 7.78
C ARG A 62 -12.95 -1.44 6.53
N ASN A 63 -12.34 -2.62 6.53
CA ASN A 63 -11.48 -3.12 5.47
C ASN A 63 -11.71 -4.64 5.34
N PRO A 64 -12.91 -5.03 4.87
CA PRO A 64 -13.33 -6.42 4.85
C PRO A 64 -12.57 -7.25 3.79
N HIS A 65 -11.91 -6.60 2.83
CA HIS A 65 -11.23 -7.30 1.76
C HIS A 65 -9.87 -7.84 2.19
N TYR A 66 -9.59 -9.07 1.81
CA TYR A 66 -8.27 -9.68 1.96
C TYR A 66 -8.01 -10.68 0.82
N VAL A 67 -6.75 -11.05 0.63
CA VAL A 67 -6.40 -12.09 -0.34
C VAL A 67 -6.18 -13.44 0.33
N ARG A 68 -6.66 -14.50 -0.32
CA ARG A 68 -6.37 -15.89 0.02
C ARG A 68 -5.39 -16.45 -1.00
N LEU A 69 -4.25 -16.92 -0.51
CA LEU A 69 -3.24 -17.62 -1.30
C LEU A 69 -3.48 -19.13 -1.22
N GLY A 70 -3.91 -19.72 -2.34
CA GLY A 70 -4.19 -21.15 -2.45
C GLY A 70 -3.03 -21.96 -3.03
N ASN A 71 -3.21 -23.28 -3.12
CA ASN A 71 -2.25 -24.15 -3.80
C ASN A 71 -2.14 -23.74 -5.28
N PRO A 72 -0.92 -23.50 -5.81
CA PRO A 72 -0.69 -23.11 -7.20
C PRO A 72 -0.95 -24.23 -8.21
N GLY A 73 -1.21 -25.47 -7.75
CA GLY A 73 -1.47 -26.62 -8.60
C GLY A 73 -0.22 -27.21 -9.26
N HIS A 74 0.97 -26.80 -8.83
CA HIS A 74 2.24 -27.27 -9.40
C HIS A 74 3.32 -27.40 -8.31
N PRO A 75 4.06 -28.53 -8.22
CA PRO A 75 5.00 -28.80 -7.10
C PRO A 75 6.13 -27.78 -6.94
N HIS A 76 6.55 -27.15 -8.04
CA HIS A 76 7.67 -26.22 -8.08
C HIS A 76 7.26 -24.76 -8.30
N LYS A 77 5.97 -24.45 -8.19
CA LYS A 77 5.50 -23.05 -8.27
C LYS A 77 4.99 -22.61 -6.91
N HIS A 78 4.97 -21.30 -6.71
CA HIS A 78 4.39 -20.67 -5.54
C HIS A 78 3.16 -19.85 -5.94
N THR A 79 2.34 -19.53 -4.95
CA THR A 79 1.28 -18.53 -5.07
C THR A 79 1.73 -17.31 -4.28
N GLY A 80 1.55 -16.12 -4.85
CA GLY A 80 1.97 -14.90 -4.20
C GLY A 80 1.42 -13.65 -4.88
N ILE A 81 1.77 -12.53 -4.26
CA ILE A 81 1.43 -11.18 -4.71
C ILE A 81 2.68 -10.31 -4.60
N GLU A 82 2.84 -9.38 -5.53
CA GLU A 82 3.92 -8.40 -5.58
C GLU A 82 3.30 -7.01 -5.69
N ASN A 83 3.73 -6.08 -4.83
CA ASN A 83 3.23 -4.71 -4.90
C ASN A 83 4.15 -3.84 -5.76
N GLU A 84 3.59 -3.13 -6.73
CA GLU A 84 4.36 -2.22 -7.60
C GLU A 84 4.77 -0.91 -6.90
N GLY A 85 4.23 -0.65 -5.71
CA GLY A 85 4.38 0.62 -5.00
C GLY A 85 3.75 1.79 -5.75
N PHE A 86 4.36 2.96 -5.63
CA PHE A 86 3.93 4.17 -6.31
C PHE A 86 4.94 4.50 -7.40
N PHE A 87 4.80 3.83 -8.56
CA PHE A 87 5.78 3.85 -9.66
C PHE A 87 7.13 3.24 -9.26
N GLY A 88 7.09 2.20 -8.42
CA GLY A 88 8.25 1.56 -7.79
C GLY A 88 8.29 1.79 -6.29
N ILE A 89 9.21 1.08 -5.63
CA ILE A 89 9.49 1.22 -4.19
C ILE A 89 10.91 1.76 -4.03
N GLY A 90 11.03 3.03 -3.62
CA GLY A 90 12.31 3.70 -3.42
C GLY A 90 12.98 3.28 -2.12
N VAL A 91 13.91 2.33 -2.18
CA VAL A 91 14.68 1.87 -1.01
C VAL A 91 16.02 2.59 -0.93
N LYS A 92 16.36 3.04 0.29
CA LYS A 92 17.54 3.83 0.60
C LYS A 92 18.50 3.00 1.42
N GLU A 93 19.76 3.01 1.03
CA GLU A 93 20.84 2.36 1.78
C GLU A 93 20.91 2.90 3.21
N GLY A 94 21.02 1.99 4.18
CA GLY A 94 21.12 2.33 5.60
C GLY A 94 19.83 2.83 6.27
N ALA A 95 18.71 2.90 5.53
CA ALA A 95 17.42 3.25 6.11
C ALA A 95 16.72 2.05 6.75
N GLU A 96 15.98 2.31 7.83
CA GLU A 96 15.14 1.31 8.50
C GLU A 96 13.72 1.35 7.93
N TYR A 97 13.15 0.16 7.68
CA TYR A 97 11.81 0.00 7.15
C TYR A 97 10.99 -0.91 8.06
N ARG A 98 9.74 -0.54 8.31
CA ARG A 98 8.80 -1.37 9.06
C ARG A 98 7.84 -2.08 8.12
N PHE A 99 8.03 -3.38 7.97
CA PHE A 99 7.04 -4.24 7.32
C PHE A 99 6.09 -4.84 8.36
N SER A 100 4.79 -4.83 8.07
CA SER A 100 3.78 -5.51 8.90
C SER A 100 2.62 -5.99 8.05
N VAL A 101 2.12 -7.19 8.36
CA VAL A 101 0.99 -7.81 7.67
C VAL A 101 0.13 -8.59 8.66
N TRP A 102 -1.18 -8.64 8.41
CA TRP A 102 -2.10 -9.56 9.06
C TRP A 102 -2.23 -10.81 8.18
N ALA A 103 -1.82 -11.96 8.70
CA ALA A 103 -1.89 -13.22 7.96
C ALA A 103 -2.44 -14.34 8.86
N ARG A 104 -3.22 -15.26 8.27
CA ARG A 104 -3.75 -16.45 8.93
C ARG A 104 -3.56 -17.66 8.02
N GLY A 105 -3.04 -18.76 8.56
CA GLY A 105 -2.90 -20.04 7.86
C GLY A 105 -2.49 -21.15 8.82
N GLU A 106 -2.64 -22.40 8.38
CA GLU A 106 -2.25 -23.59 9.14
C GLU A 106 -1.00 -24.23 8.51
N ASN A 107 0.07 -24.37 9.29
CA ASN A 107 1.33 -24.99 8.87
C ASN A 107 1.91 -24.42 7.56
N GLN A 108 1.79 -23.11 7.34
CA GLN A 108 2.31 -22.42 6.17
C GLN A 108 3.56 -21.61 6.51
N LYS A 109 4.50 -21.54 5.56
CA LYS A 109 5.63 -20.61 5.60
C LYS A 109 5.30 -19.39 4.74
N LEU A 110 5.28 -18.21 5.33
CA LEU A 110 5.20 -16.94 4.61
C LEU A 110 6.61 -16.42 4.36
N THR A 111 6.94 -16.16 3.10
CA THR A 111 8.19 -15.49 2.70
C THR A 111 7.84 -14.08 2.23
N VAL A 112 8.62 -13.11 2.67
CA VAL A 112 8.48 -11.70 2.27
C VAL A 112 9.83 -11.23 1.78
N GLU A 113 9.85 -10.70 0.58
CA GLU A 113 11.06 -10.25 -0.10
C GLU A 113 10.81 -8.86 -0.68
N LEU A 114 11.88 -8.06 -0.70
CA LEU A 114 11.96 -6.85 -1.48
C LEU A 114 12.80 -7.22 -2.71
N ILE A 115 12.18 -7.16 -3.89
CA ILE A 115 12.79 -7.54 -5.16
C ILE A 115 13.27 -6.29 -5.89
#